data_AF-A0A401Y6F9-F1
#
_entry.id   AF-A0A401Y6F9-F1
#
_cell.length_a   1.000
_cell.length_b   1.000
_cell.length_c   1.000
_cell.angle_alpha   90.00
_cell.angle_beta   90.00
_cell.angle_gamma   90.00
#
_symmetry.space_group_name_H-M   'P 1'
#
loop_
_entity.id
_entity.type
_entity.pdbx_description
1 polymer ?
#
loop_
_entity_poly.entity_id
_entity_poly.type
_entity_poly.pdbx_seq_one_letter_code
_entity_poly.pdbx_strand_id
1 'polypeptide(L)'
;MSKTKAKQADVLDPGAGPTFSVRFLVAVLLVVVGIAWIAYYYAAVRVDPTALPAPKAGSPAFMADLKNWNYLIGFGAIMVGLMLSAHPDTPLGRGRGVVVGMLGCFIIGLLWICTFYVISDDISRLPVFDDLAQKNLIVGIAFMAVGFTFATRWE
;
A
#
# COMPACT_ATOMS: atom_id res chain seq x y z
N MET A 1 -40.10 -4.14 33.10
CA MET A 1 -38.83 -4.78 32.74
C MET A 1 -38.48 -4.42 31.30
N SER A 2 -37.51 -3.54 31.07
CA SER A 2 -37.08 -3.14 29.71
C SER A 2 -35.55 -3.11 29.68
N LYS A 3 -34.92 -4.29 29.59
CA LYS A 3 -33.46 -4.44 29.41
C LYS A 3 -33.09 -5.38 28.26
N THR A 4 -34.05 -5.84 27.47
CA THR A 4 -33.81 -6.81 26.38
C THR A 4 -33.45 -6.17 25.04
N LYS A 5 -33.77 -4.90 24.80
CA LYS A 5 -33.49 -4.22 23.52
C LYS A 5 -32.02 -3.87 23.29
N ALA A 6 -31.25 -3.60 24.34
CA ALA A 6 -29.86 -3.14 24.20
C ALA A 6 -28.93 -4.26 23.70
N LYS A 7 -29.19 -5.52 24.07
CA LYS A 7 -28.34 -6.66 23.70
C LYS A 7 -28.55 -7.15 22.27
N GLN A 8 -29.69 -6.79 21.65
CA GLN A 8 -30.08 -7.28 20.34
C GLN A 8 -29.51 -6.42 19.20
N ALA A 9 -29.22 -5.13 19.48
CA ALA A 9 -28.54 -4.24 18.54
C ALA A 9 -27.06 -4.63 18.34
N ASP A 10 -26.41 -5.12 19.40
CA ASP A 10 -24.99 -5.53 19.41
C ASP A 10 -24.73 -6.80 18.58
N VAL A 11 -25.74 -7.65 18.42
CA VAL A 11 -25.64 -8.91 17.65
C VAL A 11 -25.85 -8.69 16.14
N LEU A 12 -26.41 -7.54 15.75
CA LEU A 12 -26.75 -7.21 14.36
C LEU A 12 -25.83 -6.16 13.74
N ASP A 13 -24.84 -5.64 14.45
CA ASP A 13 -23.88 -4.67 13.89
C ASP A 13 -22.75 -5.41 13.15
N PRO A 14 -22.67 -5.33 11.81
CA PRO A 14 -21.57 -5.92 11.03
C PRO A 14 -20.20 -5.31 11.38
N GLY A 15 -20.18 -4.20 12.13
CA GLY A 15 -19.00 -3.55 12.69
C GLY A 15 -18.62 -3.99 14.10
N ALA A 16 -19.40 -4.86 14.76
CA ALA A 16 -19.11 -5.33 16.10
C ALA A 16 -17.91 -6.30 16.11
N GLY A 17 -16.76 -5.80 16.56
CA GLY A 17 -15.56 -6.62 16.71
C GLY A 17 -14.37 -5.78 17.23
N PRO A 18 -13.34 -6.41 17.82
CA PRO A 18 -12.16 -5.70 18.30
C PRO A 18 -11.56 -4.84 17.19
N THR A 19 -11.27 -3.58 17.49
CA THR A 19 -10.60 -2.65 16.57
C THR A 19 -9.13 -3.00 16.37
N PHE A 20 -8.56 -3.75 17.31
CA PHE A 20 -7.17 -4.18 17.31
C PHE A 20 -7.08 -5.69 17.27
N SER A 21 -6.33 -6.20 16.29
CA SER A 21 -5.96 -7.61 16.18
C SER A 21 -4.48 -7.71 15.80
N VAL A 22 -3.84 -8.83 16.15
CA VAL A 22 -2.43 -9.06 15.78
C VAL A 22 -2.24 -8.97 14.26
N ARG A 23 -3.22 -9.48 13.51
CA ARG A 23 -3.23 -9.39 12.05
C ARG A 23 -3.31 -7.94 11.55
N PHE A 24 -4.16 -7.12 12.16
CA PHE A 24 -4.25 -5.71 11.82
C PHE A 24 -2.93 -4.98 12.11
N LEU A 25 -2.29 -5.27 13.25
CA LEU A 25 -0.97 -4.72 13.56
C LEU A 25 0.06 -5.12 12.50
N VAL A 26 0.13 -6.41 12.13
CA VAL A 26 1.04 -6.90 11.08
C VAL A 26 0.77 -6.23 9.74
N ALA A 27 -0.50 -6.07 9.36
CA ALA A 27 -0.87 -5.39 8.12
C ALA A 27 -0.40 -3.92 8.10
N VAL A 28 -0.63 -3.18 9.18
CA VAL A 28 -0.15 -1.80 9.32
C VAL A 28 1.37 -1.73 9.29
N LEU A 29 2.05 -2.62 10.03
CA LEU A 29 3.51 -2.67 10.03
C LEU A 29 4.08 -2.94 8.63
N LEU A 30 3.49 -3.86 7.86
CA LEU A 30 3.93 -4.14 6.49
C LEU A 30 3.77 -2.92 5.56
N VAL A 31 2.66 -2.19 5.67
CA VAL A 31 2.46 -0.96 4.90
C VAL A 31 3.47 0.10 5.30
N VAL A 32 3.63 0.36 6.60
CA VAL A 32 4.54 1.39 7.10
C VAL A 32 6.00 1.06 6.77
N VAL A 33 6.41 -0.20 6.97
CA VAL A 33 7.77 -0.66 6.63
C VAL A 33 7.99 -0.61 5.13
N GLY A 34 7.01 -0.98 4.31
CA GLY A 34 7.11 -0.87 2.84
C GLY A 34 7.29 0.58 2.38
N ILE A 35 6.54 1.52 2.95
CA ILE A 35 6.68 2.96 2.68
C ILE A 35 8.07 3.45 3.13
N ALA A 36 8.47 3.12 4.35
CA ALA A 36 9.78 3.50 4.89
C ALA A 36 10.92 2.92 4.06
N TRP A 37 10.79 1.70 3.56
CA TRP A 37 11.76 1.04 2.69
C TRP A 37 11.94 1.80 1.37
N ILE A 38 10.84 2.15 0.70
CA ILE A 38 10.88 2.93 -0.55
C ILE A 38 11.48 4.32 -0.29
N ALA A 39 11.02 5.00 0.76
CA ALA A 39 11.49 6.34 1.10
C ALA A 39 13.00 6.35 1.42
N TYR A 40 13.46 5.39 2.22
CA TYR A 40 14.87 5.27 2.58
C TYR A 40 15.73 4.89 1.38
N TYR A 41 15.29 3.93 0.56
CA TYR A 41 16.00 3.58 -0.67
C TYR A 41 16.13 4.81 -1.59
N TYR A 42 15.02 5.52 -1.84
CA TYR A 42 15.01 6.69 -2.72
C TYR A 42 15.88 7.84 -2.20
N ALA A 43 15.80 8.14 -0.90
CA ALA A 43 16.44 9.32 -0.32
C ALA A 43 17.90 9.11 0.10
N ALA A 44 18.28 7.89 0.52
CA ALA A 44 19.56 7.65 1.16
C ALA A 44 20.46 6.66 0.41
N VAL A 45 19.91 5.76 -0.42
CA VAL A 45 20.68 4.65 -1.01
C VAL A 45 20.79 4.77 -2.53
N ARG A 46 19.73 5.24 -3.20
CA ARG A 46 19.65 5.41 -4.65
C ARG A 46 20.81 6.27 -5.15
N VAL A 47 21.47 5.79 -6.20
CA VAL A 47 22.41 6.57 -6.99
C VAL A 47 21.64 7.21 -8.13
N ASP A 48 21.71 8.53 -8.24
CA ASP A 48 21.15 9.25 -9.39
C ASP A 48 21.90 8.84 -10.67
N PRO A 49 21.25 8.21 -11.66
CA PRO A 49 21.89 7.79 -12.90
C PRO A 49 22.38 8.96 -13.76
N THR A 50 21.88 10.17 -13.51
CA THR A 50 22.15 11.38 -14.30
C THR A 50 23.26 12.24 -13.72
N ALA A 51 23.68 11.98 -12.48
CA ALA A 51 24.75 12.70 -11.82
C ALA A 51 26.13 12.31 -12.39
N LEU A 52 26.89 13.30 -12.87
CA LEU A 52 28.26 13.13 -13.36
C LEU A 52 29.24 13.96 -12.51
N PRO A 53 30.24 13.33 -11.85
CA PRO A 53 30.53 11.89 -11.83
C PRO A 53 29.52 11.08 -10.99
N ALA A 54 29.34 9.80 -11.33
CA ALA A 54 28.41 8.92 -10.63
C ALA A 54 28.72 8.88 -9.11
N PRO A 55 27.78 9.30 -8.24
CA PRO A 55 27.97 9.26 -6.79
C PRO A 55 28.16 7.82 -6.31
N LYS A 56 28.89 7.64 -5.20
CA LYS A 56 28.92 6.34 -4.52
C LYS A 56 27.53 6.06 -3.93
N ALA A 57 27.07 4.82 -4.06
CA ALA A 57 25.84 4.39 -3.42
C ALA A 57 25.88 4.57 -1.90
N GLY A 58 24.73 4.94 -1.33
CA GLY A 58 24.59 5.05 0.11
C GLY A 58 24.62 3.70 0.81
N SER A 59 24.79 3.73 2.13
CA SER A 59 24.68 2.53 2.98
C SER A 59 23.22 2.21 3.26
N PRO A 60 22.84 0.93 3.42
CA PRO A 60 23.69 -0.26 3.41
C PRO A 60 23.90 -0.85 2.01
N ALA A 61 25.09 -1.44 1.77
CA ALA A 61 25.50 -1.95 0.46
C ALA A 61 24.55 -3.01 -0.13
N PHE A 62 24.01 -3.91 0.72
CA PHE A 62 23.05 -4.92 0.25
C PHE A 62 21.81 -4.29 -0.38
N MET A 63 21.38 -3.12 0.12
CA MET A 63 20.21 -2.42 -0.40
C MET A 63 20.56 -1.71 -1.72
N ALA A 64 21.78 -1.18 -1.85
CA ALA A 64 22.26 -0.62 -3.11
C ALA A 64 22.36 -1.69 -4.21
N ASP A 65 22.83 -2.89 -3.88
CA ASP A 65 23.02 -4.00 -4.83
C ASP A 65 21.69 -4.49 -5.43
N LEU A 66 20.59 -4.38 -4.69
CA LEU A 66 19.24 -4.74 -5.16
C LEU A 66 18.71 -3.79 -6.25
N LYS A 67 19.23 -2.56 -6.36
CA LYS A 67 18.79 -1.56 -7.36
C LYS A 67 17.26 -1.42 -7.39
N ASN A 68 16.65 -1.46 -8.57
CA ASN A 68 15.20 -1.31 -8.73
C ASN A 68 14.37 -2.44 -8.10
N TRP A 69 14.97 -3.54 -7.64
CA TRP A 69 14.27 -4.56 -6.86
C TRP A 69 13.79 -4.05 -5.51
N ASN A 70 14.40 -2.99 -4.96
CA ASN A 70 13.92 -2.35 -3.73
C ASN A 70 12.49 -1.83 -3.86
N TYR A 71 12.12 -1.32 -5.03
CA TYR A 71 10.74 -0.89 -5.28
C TYR A 71 9.78 -2.07 -5.29
N LEU A 72 10.17 -3.21 -5.88
CA LEU A 72 9.33 -4.40 -5.87
C LEU A 72 9.11 -4.91 -4.44
N ILE A 73 10.16 -4.92 -3.61
CA ILE A 73 10.07 -5.32 -2.20
C ILE A 73 9.17 -4.35 -1.43
N GLY A 74 9.39 -3.04 -1.57
CA GLY A 74 8.63 -2.02 -0.87
C GLY A 74 7.15 -2.03 -1.26
N PHE A 75 6.84 -1.96 -2.57
CA PHE A 75 5.46 -2.02 -3.05
C PHE A 75 4.83 -3.37 -2.75
N GLY A 76 5.57 -4.47 -2.88
CA GLY A 76 5.12 -5.82 -2.52
C GLY A 76 4.70 -5.91 -1.05
N ALA A 77 5.51 -5.37 -0.14
CA ALA A 77 5.17 -5.30 1.29
C ALA A 77 3.89 -4.49 1.54
N ILE A 78 3.72 -3.35 0.87
CA ILE A 78 2.49 -2.54 0.94
C ILE A 78 1.29 -3.36 0.43
N MET A 79 1.40 -4.00 -0.74
CA MET A 79 0.32 -4.79 -1.33
C MET A 79 -0.08 -5.95 -0.42
N VAL A 80 0.90 -6.68 0.15
CA VAL A 80 0.65 -7.78 1.09
C VAL A 80 0.01 -7.26 2.37
N GLY A 81 0.49 -6.15 2.92
CA GLY A 81 -0.13 -5.53 4.10
C GLY A 81 -1.60 -5.17 3.87
N LEU A 82 -1.91 -4.57 2.72
CA LEU A 82 -3.28 -4.24 2.33
C LEU A 82 -4.14 -5.50 2.14
N MET A 83 -3.65 -6.53 1.44
CA MET A 83 -4.37 -7.80 1.27
C MET A 83 -4.63 -8.50 2.62
N LEU A 84 -3.68 -8.46 3.54
CA LEU A 84 -3.86 -9.02 4.89
C LEU A 84 -4.89 -8.23 5.70
N SER A 85 -5.00 -6.92 5.46
CA SER A 85 -6.04 -6.07 6.08
C SER A 85 -7.45 -6.34 5.52
N ALA A 86 -7.60 -7.02 4.39
CA ALA A 86 -8.93 -7.41 3.89
C ALA A 86 -9.60 -8.54 4.70
N HIS A 87 -8.95 -9.06 5.75
CA HIS A 87 -9.51 -10.12 6.59
C HIS A 87 -10.58 -9.61 7.58
N PRO A 88 -11.67 -10.38 7.84
CA PRO A 88 -12.76 -9.95 8.72
C PRO A 88 -12.34 -9.58 10.15
N ASP A 89 -11.28 -10.21 10.68
CA ASP A 89 -10.71 -9.86 11.99
C ASP A 89 -10.06 -8.47 12.06
N THR A 90 -9.95 -7.75 10.94
CA THR A 90 -9.44 -6.38 10.93
C THR A 90 -10.58 -5.39 10.66
N PRO A 91 -10.46 -4.13 11.12
CA PRO A 91 -11.49 -3.12 10.88
C PRO A 91 -11.71 -2.82 9.38
N LEU A 92 -10.73 -3.06 8.51
CA LEU A 92 -10.88 -2.82 7.06
C LEU A 92 -11.52 -4.00 6.32
N GLY A 93 -11.55 -5.20 6.90
CA GLY A 93 -12.08 -6.39 6.24
C GLY A 93 -13.51 -6.76 6.61
N ARG A 94 -14.24 -5.88 7.32
CA ARG A 94 -15.63 -6.12 7.74
C ARG A 94 -16.51 -4.87 7.62
N GLY A 95 -17.81 -5.08 7.46
CA GLY A 95 -18.82 -4.03 7.38
C GLY A 95 -18.45 -2.93 6.37
N ARG A 96 -18.51 -1.66 6.81
CA ARG A 96 -18.18 -0.50 5.96
C ARG A 96 -16.69 -0.40 5.62
N GLY A 97 -15.81 -1.07 6.37
CA GLY A 97 -14.37 -1.06 6.15
C GLY A 97 -13.98 -1.64 4.80
N VAL A 98 -14.70 -2.67 4.34
CA VAL A 98 -14.47 -3.33 3.04
C VAL A 98 -14.63 -2.33 1.89
N VAL A 99 -15.69 -1.51 1.95
CA VAL A 99 -15.97 -0.49 0.93
C VAL A 99 -14.89 0.58 0.92
N VAL A 100 -14.48 1.04 2.10
CA VAL A 100 -13.42 2.04 2.26
C VAL A 100 -12.08 1.50 1.74
N GLY A 101 -11.74 0.26 2.05
CA GLY A 101 -10.53 -0.41 1.55
C GLY A 101 -10.54 -0.59 0.03
N MET A 102 -11.65 -1.09 -0.52
CA MET A 102 -11.84 -1.28 -1.97
C MET A 102 -11.71 0.04 -2.74
N LEU A 103 -12.53 1.05 -2.38
CA LEU A 103 -12.52 2.34 -3.06
C LEU A 103 -11.18 3.06 -2.86
N GLY A 104 -10.59 2.98 -1.67
CA GLY A 104 -9.28 3.54 -1.38
C GLY A 104 -8.20 2.99 -2.30
N CYS A 105 -8.11 1.66 -2.44
CA CYS A 105 -7.14 1.02 -3.33
C CYS A 105 -7.38 1.40 -4.80
N PHE A 106 -8.64 1.46 -5.24
CA PHE A 106 -8.98 1.83 -6.61
C PHE A 106 -8.65 3.28 -6.94
N ILE A 107 -8.99 4.20 -6.04
CA ILE A 107 -8.69 5.62 -6.20
C ILE A 107 -7.19 5.83 -6.20
N ILE A 108 -6.44 5.20 -5.28
CA ILE A 108 -4.98 5.28 -5.25
C ILE A 108 -4.37 4.73 -6.54
N GLY A 109 -4.81 3.54 -7.00
CA GLY A 109 -4.31 2.94 -8.24
C GLY A 109 -4.61 3.79 -9.48
N LEU A 110 -5.82 4.34 -9.58
CA LEU A 110 -6.22 5.23 -10.67
C LEU A 110 -5.41 6.53 -10.63
N LEU A 111 -5.33 7.20 -9.48
CA LEU A 111 -4.56 8.43 -9.32
C LEU A 111 -3.09 8.21 -9.67
N TRP A 112 -2.50 7.07 -9.27
CA TRP A 112 -1.11 6.75 -9.60
C TRP A 112 -0.86 6.70 -11.11
N ILE A 113 -1.73 5.98 -11.85
CA ILE A 113 -1.62 5.86 -13.31
C ILE A 113 -1.90 7.22 -13.97
N CYS A 114 -2.93 7.95 -13.54
CA CYS A 114 -3.23 9.28 -14.05
C CYS A 114 -2.06 10.24 -13.85
N THR A 115 -1.45 10.27 -12.66
CA THR A 115 -0.26 11.08 -12.39
C THR A 115 0.87 10.70 -13.34
N PHE A 116 1.19 9.41 -13.49
CA PHE A 116 2.22 8.94 -14.43
C PHE A 116 2.00 9.46 -15.85
N TYR A 117 0.76 9.36 -16.37
CA TYR A 117 0.44 9.84 -17.72
C TYR A 117 0.56 11.34 -17.86
N VAL A 118 0.15 12.12 -16.85
CA VAL A 118 0.25 13.59 -16.88
C VAL A 118 1.71 14.06 -16.91
N ILE A 119 2.62 13.33 -16.27
CA ILE A 119 4.04 13.70 -16.18
C ILE A 119 4.95 12.92 -17.13
N SER A 120 4.39 12.10 -18.03
CA SER A 120 5.17 11.18 -18.87
C SER A 120 6.22 11.89 -19.75
N ASP A 121 6.00 13.16 -20.07
CA ASP A 121 6.94 14.00 -20.82
C ASP A 121 8.16 14.46 -20.00
N ASP A 122 8.04 14.54 -18.67
CA ASP A 122 9.12 14.95 -17.77
C ASP A 122 9.03 14.24 -16.40
N ILE A 123 9.40 12.97 -16.41
CA ILE A 123 9.29 12.04 -15.26
C ILE A 123 10.28 12.42 -14.14
N SER A 124 11.33 13.19 -14.46
CA SER A 124 12.37 13.61 -13.52
C SER A 124 11.86 14.49 -12.36
N ARG A 125 10.66 15.08 -12.51
CA ARG A 125 10.08 16.02 -11.55
C ARG A 125 9.48 15.35 -10.31
N LEU A 126 9.10 14.07 -10.38
CA LEU A 126 8.44 13.39 -9.26
C LEU A 126 9.31 12.27 -8.69
N PRO A 127 9.57 12.29 -7.37
CA PRO A 127 10.25 11.20 -6.67
C PRO A 127 9.60 9.85 -6.93
N VAL A 128 10.41 8.78 -6.98
CA VAL A 128 10.01 7.38 -7.26
C VAL A 128 9.56 7.12 -8.71
N PHE A 129 8.89 8.05 -9.38
CA PHE A 129 8.35 7.83 -10.74
C PHE A 129 9.46 7.65 -11.80
N ASP A 130 10.55 8.39 -11.65
CA ASP A 130 11.72 8.39 -12.56
C ASP A 130 12.36 7.00 -12.70
N ASP A 131 12.59 6.30 -11.59
CA ASP A 131 13.22 4.97 -11.61
C ASP A 131 12.31 3.85 -12.12
N LEU A 132 10.99 4.04 -12.02
CA LEU A 132 10.02 3.02 -12.39
C LEU A 132 9.72 3.03 -13.89
N ALA A 133 9.77 4.20 -14.54
CA ALA A 133 9.38 4.36 -15.95
C ALA A 133 8.05 3.63 -16.25
N GLN A 134 8.03 2.69 -17.21
CA GLN A 134 6.83 1.91 -17.56
C GLN A 134 6.29 1.04 -16.40
N LYS A 135 7.11 0.69 -15.40
CA LYS A 135 6.68 -0.13 -14.25
C LYS A 135 5.69 0.62 -13.34
N ASN A 136 5.54 1.93 -13.48
CA ASN A 136 4.48 2.69 -12.80
C ASN A 136 3.08 2.17 -13.16
N LEU A 137 2.85 1.71 -14.40
CA LEU A 137 1.57 1.12 -14.79
C LEU A 137 1.31 -0.18 -14.00
N ILE A 138 2.35 -0.99 -13.80
CA ILE A 138 2.25 -2.26 -13.06
C ILE A 138 1.88 -1.98 -11.60
N VAL A 139 2.48 -0.96 -10.97
CA VAL A 139 2.14 -0.56 -9.60
C VAL A 139 0.67 -0.13 -9.49
N GLY A 140 0.19 0.69 -10.42
CA GLY A 140 -1.22 1.10 -10.44
C GLY A 140 -2.17 -0.08 -10.61
N ILE A 141 -1.89 -0.99 -11.55
CA ILE A 141 -2.67 -2.22 -11.75
C ILE A 141 -2.64 -3.11 -10.50
N ALA A 142 -1.50 -3.20 -9.81
CA ALA A 142 -1.39 -3.96 -8.58
C ALA A 142 -2.29 -3.40 -7.46
N PHE A 143 -2.38 -2.08 -7.30
CA PHE A 143 -3.35 -1.46 -6.39
C PHE A 143 -4.79 -1.80 -6.75
N MET A 144 -5.13 -1.82 -8.05
CA MET A 144 -6.45 -2.28 -8.50
C MET A 144 -6.67 -3.77 -8.16
N ALA A 145 -5.67 -4.63 -8.37
CA ALA A 145 -5.76 -6.04 -8.00
C ALA A 145 -6.02 -6.23 -6.49
N VAL A 146 -5.34 -5.45 -5.64
CA VAL A 146 -5.58 -5.45 -4.19
C VAL A 146 -6.99 -4.97 -3.86
N GLY A 147 -7.52 -3.95 -4.54
CA GLY A 147 -8.92 -3.52 -4.32
C GLY A 147 -9.94 -4.64 -4.57
N PHE A 148 -9.70 -5.52 -5.55
CA PHE A 148 -10.54 -6.70 -5.77
C PHE A 148 -10.49 -7.70 -4.60
N THR A 149 -9.37 -7.78 -3.87
CA THR A 149 -9.30 -8.64 -2.68
C THR A 149 -10.24 -8.18 -1.57
N PHE A 150 -10.49 -6.87 -1.44
CA PHE A 150 -11.57 -6.35 -0.59
C PHE A 150 -12.95 -6.63 -1.19
N ALA A 151 -13.10 -6.50 -2.51
CA ALA A 151 -14.37 -6.73 -3.21
C ALA A 151 -14.90 -8.18 -3.12
N THR A 152 -14.09 -9.14 -2.67
CA THR A 152 -14.52 -10.53 -2.44
C THR A 152 -14.96 -10.81 -1.00
N ARG A 153 -14.90 -9.81 -0.11
CA ARG A 153 -15.13 -9.95 1.33
C ARG A 153 -16.44 -9.31 1.81
N TRP A 154 -17.40 -9.17 0.91
CA TRP A 154 -18.74 -8.69 1.26
C TRP A 154 -19.50 -9.81 1.96
N GLU A 155 -19.37 -9.86 3.28
CA GLU A 155 -20.21 -10.64 4.20
C GLU A 155 -20.73 -9.73 5.33
#